data_AF-A0A6F8YG45-F1
#
_entry.id   AF-A0A6F8YG45-F1
#
_cell.length_a   1.000
_cell.length_b   1.000
_cell.length_c   1.000
_cell.angle_alpha   90.00
_cell.angle_beta   90.00
_cell.angle_gamma   90.00
#
_symmetry.space_group_name_H-M   'P 1'
#
loop_
_entity.id
_entity.type
_entity.pdbx_description
1 polymer ?
#
loop_
_entity_poly.entity_id
_entity_poly.type
_entity_poly.pdbx_seq_one_letter_code
_entity_poly.pdbx_strand_id
1 'polypeptide(L)'
;MRTVWTRIRPVVTNAWLGFAVLAASAVVSIWSMANVPQASPLPVLLGLLPWTIGKYLLCPLRWHALSMSGRSRWWHIRAYAESELIGLVSPVHAGADLWRVHRLHQVGLGRAVAVAEVAMDRVIGMAGIALGVVLAGVTLPWQMLAAFGAVGAVAVVAALLVHRRRPDLLARRPLPGPGVLAFGLTISVLYQVGVAGLILGSVVGVGSGVSLLGLVTVFAASQLASIIPRFGGADPHNAALAVGLASLGVPWTAALGAISLVAVVPWIPALLFGGGSFAARRVAALVVAHPHPLTAARERLATRHLIPRRWAPPALAADLEPEPAALQP
;
A
#
# COMPACT_ATOMS: atom_id res chain seq x y z
N MET A 1 -23.93 -19.94 11.49
CA MET A 1 -22.91 -18.98 10.96
C MET A 1 -23.44 -18.03 9.89
N ARG A 2 -24.15 -18.48 8.83
CA ARG A 2 -24.70 -17.58 7.79
C ARG A 2 -25.65 -16.48 8.30
N THR A 3 -26.50 -16.81 9.28
CA THR A 3 -27.48 -15.89 9.90
C THR A 3 -26.85 -14.82 10.80
N VAL A 4 -25.67 -15.09 11.38
CA VAL A 4 -24.92 -14.10 12.16
C VAL A 4 -24.19 -13.14 11.21
N TRP A 5 -23.59 -13.67 10.14
CA TRP A 5 -22.90 -12.87 9.13
C TRP A 5 -23.83 -11.90 8.41
N THR A 6 -25.06 -12.30 8.08
CA THR A 6 -26.04 -11.40 7.44
C THR A 6 -26.51 -10.25 8.34
N ARG A 7 -26.49 -10.44 9.67
CA ARG A 7 -26.81 -9.38 10.64
C ARG A 7 -25.64 -8.44 10.92
N ILE A 8 -24.41 -8.95 10.88
CA ILE A 8 -23.20 -8.16 11.17
C ILE A 8 -22.70 -7.42 9.93
N ARG A 9 -22.90 -7.97 8.73
CA ARG A 9 -22.42 -7.38 7.47
C ARG A 9 -22.83 -5.91 7.29
N PRO A 10 -24.09 -5.48 7.50
CA PRO A 10 -24.49 -4.08 7.33
C PRO A 10 -23.75 -3.13 8.28
N VAL A 11 -23.51 -3.58 9.52
CA VAL A 11 -22.78 -2.84 10.56
C VAL A 11 -21.31 -2.70 10.17
N VAL A 12 -20.68 -3.79 9.74
CA VAL A 12 -19.26 -3.84 9.35
C VAL A 12 -18.99 -3.16 8.00
N THR A 13 -19.97 -3.13 7.10
CA THR A 13 -19.84 -2.45 5.80
C THR A 13 -20.29 -0.98 5.81
N ASN A 14 -20.83 -0.48 6.93
CA ASN A 14 -21.23 0.92 7.03
C ASN A 14 -19.99 1.81 7.15
N ALA A 15 -19.62 2.46 6.04
CA ALA A 15 -18.48 3.36 5.97
C ALA A 15 -18.54 4.49 7.01
N TRP A 16 -19.74 4.97 7.36
CA TRP A 16 -19.91 6.00 8.38
C TRP A 16 -19.65 5.50 9.78
N LEU A 17 -20.06 4.26 10.09
CA LEU A 17 -19.73 3.65 11.38
C LEU A 17 -18.22 3.41 11.49
N GLY A 18 -17.59 2.90 10.45
CA GLY A 18 -16.12 2.74 10.41
C GLY A 18 -15.39 4.08 10.57
N PHE A 19 -15.85 5.13 9.88
CA PHE A 19 -15.33 6.48 10.05
C PHE A 19 -15.53 7.00 11.47
N ALA A 20 -16.73 6.85 12.05
CA ALA A 20 -17.03 7.31 13.40
C ALA A 20 -16.16 6.60 14.45
N VAL A 21 -15.95 5.29 14.31
CA VAL A 21 -15.05 4.51 15.19
C VAL A 21 -13.60 4.98 15.06
N LEU A 22 -13.11 5.22 13.83
CA LEU A 22 -11.77 5.75 13.61
C LEU A 22 -11.61 7.17 14.18
N ALA A 23 -12.59 8.04 13.96
CA ALA A 23 -12.60 9.40 14.48
C ALA A 23 -12.63 9.41 16.02
N ALA A 24 -13.50 8.61 16.62
CA ALA A 24 -13.55 8.46 18.08
C ALA A 24 -12.22 7.91 18.62
N SER A 25 -11.63 6.90 17.98
CA SER A 25 -10.33 6.35 18.37
C SER A 25 -9.21 7.38 18.28
N ALA A 26 -9.20 8.21 17.23
CA ALA A 26 -8.25 9.31 17.07
C ALA A 26 -8.44 10.39 18.15
N VAL A 27 -9.68 10.81 18.41
CA VAL A 27 -10.00 11.79 19.46
C VAL A 27 -9.58 11.27 20.84
N VAL A 28 -9.90 10.03 21.18
CA VAL A 28 -9.49 9.40 22.45
C VAL A 28 -7.97 9.32 22.55
N SER A 29 -7.27 9.00 21.46
CA SER A 29 -5.80 8.94 21.45
C SER A 29 -5.15 10.31 21.65
N ILE A 30 -5.69 11.35 20.98
CA ILE A 30 -5.21 12.74 21.13
C ILE A 30 -5.50 13.25 22.54
N TRP A 31 -6.71 13.03 23.04
CA TRP A 31 -7.10 13.40 24.40
C TRP A 31 -6.22 12.69 25.43
N SER A 32 -5.97 11.39 25.26
CA SER A 32 -5.08 10.63 26.15
C SER A 32 -3.66 11.19 26.13
N MET A 33 -3.11 11.57 24.97
CA MET A 33 -1.79 12.21 24.89
C MET A 33 -1.74 13.53 25.65
N ALA A 34 -2.78 14.37 25.53
CA ALA A 34 -2.84 15.66 26.21
C ALA A 34 -2.84 15.53 27.75
N ASN A 35 -3.23 14.36 28.26
CA ASN A 35 -3.28 14.06 29.69
C ASN A 35 -2.05 13.27 30.19
N VAL A 36 -1.08 12.95 29.33
CA VAL A 36 0.19 12.31 29.76
C VAL A 36 1.20 13.41 30.09
N PRO A 37 1.60 13.57 31.37
CA PRO A 37 2.64 14.51 31.74
C PRO A 37 3.91 14.19 30.95
N GLN A 38 4.52 15.21 30.33
CA GLN A 38 5.71 15.10 29.46
C GLN A 38 5.48 14.49 28.06
N ALA A 39 4.24 14.29 27.62
CA ALA A 39 4.00 13.92 26.23
C ALA A 39 4.51 15.02 25.27
N SER A 40 5.30 14.61 24.28
CA SER A 40 5.85 15.50 23.26
C SER A 40 5.61 14.94 21.87
N PRO A 41 5.01 15.71 20.94
CA PRO A 41 4.80 15.24 19.58
C PRO A 41 6.10 15.18 18.78
N LEU A 42 7.12 15.96 19.16
CA LEU A 42 8.34 16.11 18.36
C LEU A 42 9.11 14.79 18.15
N PRO A 43 9.42 13.98 19.20
CA PRO A 43 10.05 12.68 19.02
C PRO A 43 9.25 11.74 18.10
N VAL A 44 7.91 11.78 18.21
CA VAL A 44 7.01 10.97 17.39
C VAL A 44 7.12 11.36 15.92
N LEU A 45 7.10 12.67 15.62
CA LEU A 45 7.24 13.19 14.27
C LEU A 45 8.63 12.91 13.68
N LEU A 46 9.69 13.02 14.49
CA LEU A 46 11.06 12.69 14.09
C LEU A 46 11.21 11.20 13.77
N GLY A 47 10.54 10.31 14.53
CA GLY A 47 10.48 8.88 14.23
C GLY A 47 9.59 8.54 13.02
N LEU A 48 8.49 9.28 12.83
CA LEU A 48 7.57 9.11 11.71
C LEU A 48 8.21 9.45 10.37
N LEU A 49 9.11 10.43 10.31
CA LEU A 49 9.77 10.85 9.07
C LEU A 49 10.57 9.72 8.37
N PRO A 50 11.57 9.06 9.01
CA PRO A 50 12.31 7.98 8.37
C PRO A 50 11.41 6.78 8.06
N TRP A 51 10.41 6.49 8.91
CA TRP A 51 9.40 5.48 8.61
C TRP A 51 8.61 5.83 7.34
N THR A 52 8.19 7.08 7.20
CA THR A 52 7.43 7.58 6.05
C THR A 52 8.26 7.50 4.78
N ILE A 53 9.53 7.90 4.83
CA ILE A 53 10.47 7.77 3.70
C ILE A 53 10.63 6.29 3.33
N GLY A 54 10.88 5.43 4.31
CA GLY A 54 10.99 3.99 4.08
C GLY A 54 9.74 3.41 3.42
N LYS A 55 8.57 3.75 3.94
CA LYS A 55 7.28 3.22 3.50
C LYS A 55 6.80 3.76 2.15
N TYR A 56 6.84 5.08 1.95
CA TYR A 56 6.24 5.73 0.78
C TYR A 56 7.23 6.08 -0.33
N LEU A 57 8.53 5.95 -0.08
CA LEU A 57 9.57 6.11 -1.10
C LEU A 57 10.34 4.80 -1.32
N LEU A 58 10.99 4.26 -0.29
CA LEU A 58 11.92 3.14 -0.48
C LEU A 58 11.18 1.83 -0.85
N CYS A 59 10.12 1.46 -0.12
CA CYS A 59 9.32 0.26 -0.44
C CYS A 59 8.75 0.27 -1.87
N PRO A 60 8.14 1.37 -2.38
CA PRO A 60 7.73 1.43 -3.77
C PRO A 60 8.90 1.38 -4.76
N LEU A 61 10.09 1.92 -4.42
CA LEU A 61 11.28 1.79 -5.27
C LEU A 61 11.81 0.35 -5.32
N ARG A 62 11.74 -0.38 -4.21
CA ARG A 62 11.99 -1.83 -4.19
C ARG A 62 11.01 -2.56 -5.10
N TRP A 63 9.71 -2.27 -4.98
CA TRP A 63 8.72 -2.88 -5.87
C TRP A 63 8.98 -2.53 -7.34
N HIS A 64 9.29 -1.28 -7.64
CA HIS A 64 9.64 -0.84 -9.00
C HIS A 64 10.84 -1.60 -9.56
N ALA A 65 11.91 -1.79 -8.78
CA ALA A 65 13.10 -2.55 -9.22
C ALA A 65 12.79 -4.02 -9.55
N LEU A 66 11.71 -4.57 -8.97
CA LEU A 66 11.22 -5.92 -9.23
C LEU A 66 10.16 -5.96 -10.35
N SER A 67 9.57 -4.83 -10.71
CA SER A 67 8.38 -4.81 -11.56
C SER A 67 8.70 -5.11 -13.02
N MET A 68 7.80 -5.82 -13.69
CA MET A 68 7.84 -6.02 -15.15
C MET A 68 6.81 -5.15 -15.89
N SER A 69 6.08 -4.29 -15.18
CA SER A 69 4.99 -3.48 -15.74
C SER A 69 5.45 -2.41 -16.74
N GLY A 70 6.76 -2.14 -16.82
CA GLY A 70 7.33 -1.03 -17.61
C GLY A 70 6.92 0.36 -17.10
N ARG A 71 6.27 0.46 -15.93
CA ARG A 71 5.79 1.73 -15.39
C ARG A 71 6.89 2.49 -14.66
N SER A 72 6.77 3.81 -14.67
CA SER A 72 7.73 4.71 -14.03
C SER A 72 7.75 4.55 -12.50
N ARG A 73 8.82 5.06 -11.87
CA ARG A 73 8.96 5.13 -10.40
C ARG A 73 7.77 5.85 -9.74
N TRP A 74 7.35 6.97 -10.32
CA TRP A 74 6.22 7.77 -9.83
C TRP A 74 4.90 7.00 -9.85
N TRP A 75 4.69 6.15 -10.86
CA TRP A 75 3.51 5.30 -10.90
C TRP A 75 3.50 4.31 -9.73
N HIS A 76 4.64 3.69 -9.42
CA HIS A 76 4.78 2.75 -8.30
C HIS A 76 4.60 3.44 -6.96
N ILE A 77 5.20 4.62 -6.75
CA ILE A 77 5.02 5.42 -5.53
C ILE A 77 3.53 5.72 -5.29
N ARG A 78 2.82 6.19 -6.33
CA ARG A 78 1.38 6.48 -6.22
C ARG A 78 0.55 5.23 -5.96
N ALA A 79 0.77 4.16 -6.74
CA ALA A 79 0.03 2.91 -6.58
C ALA A 79 0.28 2.28 -5.21
N TYR A 80 1.50 2.39 -4.69
CA TYR A 80 1.86 1.92 -3.36
C TYR A 80 1.19 2.77 -2.28
N ALA A 81 1.21 4.10 -2.38
CA ALA A 81 0.54 4.98 -1.44
C ALA A 81 -0.98 4.73 -1.35
N GLU A 82 -1.64 4.57 -2.50
CA GLU A 82 -3.05 4.17 -2.56
C GLU A 82 -3.27 2.79 -1.90
N SER A 83 -2.37 1.84 -2.15
CA SER A 83 -2.46 0.50 -1.57
C SER A 83 -2.30 0.50 -0.06
N GLU A 84 -1.43 1.35 0.49
CA GLU A 84 -1.21 1.43 1.94
C GLU A 84 -2.41 1.99 2.66
N LEU A 85 -3.08 3.01 2.09
CA LEU A 85 -4.35 3.51 2.65
C LEU A 85 -5.42 2.42 2.66
N ILE A 86 -5.56 1.66 1.56
CA ILE A 86 -6.49 0.51 1.51
C ILE A 86 -6.04 -0.59 2.49
N GLY A 87 -4.73 -0.78 2.64
CA GLY A 87 -4.10 -1.71 3.57
C GLY A 87 -4.54 -1.45 5.00
N LEU A 88 -4.52 -0.19 5.44
CA LEU A 88 -4.92 0.22 6.80
C LEU A 88 -6.38 -0.10 7.13
N VAL A 89 -7.28 -0.08 6.16
CA VAL A 89 -8.70 -0.43 6.34
C VAL A 89 -9.00 -1.92 6.11
N SER A 90 -7.98 -2.73 5.80
CA SER A 90 -8.16 -4.14 5.42
C SER A 90 -7.47 -5.10 6.40
N PRO A 91 -8.03 -6.31 6.60
CA PRO A 91 -7.34 -7.35 7.36
C PRO A 91 -6.08 -7.83 6.63
N VAL A 92 -5.01 -8.10 7.38
CA VAL A 92 -3.78 -8.79 6.92
C VAL A 92 -3.11 -8.13 5.70
N HIS A 93 -3.19 -6.81 5.54
CA HIS A 93 -2.70 -6.08 4.34
C HIS A 93 -3.28 -6.60 3.01
N ALA A 94 -4.30 -7.46 3.03
CA ALA A 94 -4.83 -8.10 1.83
C ALA A 94 -5.42 -7.06 0.86
N GLY A 95 -6.01 -5.98 1.39
CA GLY A 95 -6.51 -4.88 0.60
C GLY A 95 -5.40 -4.14 -0.17
N ALA A 96 -4.24 -3.96 0.45
CA ALA A 96 -3.08 -3.36 -0.23
C ALA A 96 -2.61 -4.23 -1.40
N ASP A 97 -2.48 -5.52 -1.18
CA ASP A 97 -2.01 -6.46 -2.21
C ASP A 97 -3.01 -6.59 -3.36
N LEU A 98 -4.30 -6.72 -3.05
CA LEU A 98 -5.36 -6.73 -4.05
C LEU A 98 -5.41 -5.42 -4.85
N TRP A 99 -5.20 -4.27 -4.20
CA TRP A 99 -5.13 -3.00 -4.90
C TRP A 99 -3.94 -2.94 -5.85
N ARG A 100 -2.74 -3.38 -5.43
CA ARG A 100 -1.56 -3.42 -6.29
C ARG A 100 -1.77 -4.33 -7.50
N VAL A 101 -2.33 -5.52 -7.28
CA VAL A 101 -2.71 -6.44 -8.38
C VAL A 101 -3.70 -5.77 -9.33
N HIS A 102 -4.73 -5.10 -8.80
CA HIS A 102 -5.70 -4.35 -9.59
C HIS A 102 -5.05 -3.24 -10.42
N ARG A 103 -4.14 -2.45 -9.83
CA ARG A 103 -3.41 -1.38 -10.54
C ARG A 103 -2.53 -1.93 -11.65
N LEU A 104 -1.82 -3.04 -11.41
CA LEU A 104 -1.03 -3.73 -12.43
C LEU A 104 -1.90 -4.27 -13.57
N HIS A 105 -3.07 -4.83 -13.25
CA HIS A 105 -4.02 -5.30 -14.25
C HIS A 105 -4.57 -4.15 -15.12
N GLN A 106 -4.84 -2.99 -14.52
CA GLN A 106 -5.28 -1.79 -15.26
C GLN A 106 -4.26 -1.29 -16.28
N VAL A 107 -2.98 -1.64 -16.13
CA VAL A 107 -1.93 -1.27 -17.09
C VAL A 107 -1.57 -2.40 -18.05
N GLY A 108 -2.39 -3.45 -18.12
CA GLY A 108 -2.30 -4.55 -19.08
C GLY A 108 -1.53 -5.77 -18.59
N LEU A 109 -1.08 -5.81 -17.33
CA LEU A 109 -0.36 -6.97 -16.81
C LEU A 109 -1.34 -8.11 -16.50
N GLY A 110 -1.06 -9.31 -17.02
CA GLY A 110 -1.90 -10.48 -16.74
C GLY A 110 -2.01 -10.79 -15.25
N ARG A 111 -3.19 -11.21 -14.79
CA ARG A 111 -3.50 -11.38 -13.35
C ARG A 111 -2.49 -12.26 -12.60
N ALA A 112 -2.08 -13.37 -13.19
CA ALA A 112 -1.09 -14.27 -12.58
C ALA A 112 0.27 -13.58 -12.37
N VAL A 113 0.73 -12.83 -13.38
CA VAL A 113 1.99 -12.09 -13.34
C VAL A 113 1.91 -10.94 -12.31
N ALA A 114 0.78 -10.24 -12.25
CA ALA A 114 0.55 -9.21 -11.26
C ALA A 114 0.58 -9.75 -9.82
N VAL A 115 -0.05 -10.90 -9.57
CA VAL A 115 0.00 -11.59 -8.27
C VAL A 115 1.44 -12.00 -7.94
N ALA A 116 2.15 -12.61 -8.89
CA ALA A 116 3.54 -13.04 -8.69
C ALA A 116 4.48 -11.86 -8.39
N GLU A 117 4.25 -10.69 -9.02
CA GLU A 117 5.03 -9.48 -8.77
C GLU A 117 4.82 -8.95 -7.35
N VAL A 118 3.57 -8.85 -6.89
CA VAL A 118 3.24 -8.42 -5.53
C VAL A 118 3.76 -9.43 -4.50
N ALA A 119 3.61 -10.73 -4.77
CA ALA A 119 4.12 -11.79 -3.92
C ALA A 119 5.66 -11.74 -3.79
N MET A 120 6.38 -11.49 -4.89
CA MET A 120 7.85 -11.36 -4.85
C MET A 120 8.29 -10.18 -3.99
N ASP A 121 7.62 -9.03 -4.12
CA ASP A 121 7.91 -7.86 -3.28
C ASP A 121 7.66 -8.16 -1.79
N ARG A 122 6.61 -8.93 -1.46
CA ARG A 122 6.35 -9.40 -0.09
C ARG A 122 7.44 -10.35 0.41
N VAL A 123 7.85 -11.32 -0.41
CA VAL A 123 8.92 -12.27 -0.08
C VAL A 123 10.23 -11.55 0.23
N ILE A 124 10.64 -10.58 -0.60
CA ILE A 124 11.86 -9.81 -0.36
C ILE A 124 11.71 -8.95 0.90
N GLY A 125 10.52 -8.39 1.16
CA GLY A 125 10.23 -7.70 2.42
C GLY A 125 10.35 -8.59 3.65
N MET A 126 9.80 -9.80 3.60
CA MET A 126 9.91 -10.77 4.68
C MET A 126 11.35 -11.24 4.88
N ALA A 127 12.09 -11.48 3.80
CA ALA A 127 13.51 -11.81 3.86
C ALA A 127 14.33 -10.68 4.50
N GLY A 128 14.03 -9.42 4.19
CA GLY A 128 14.66 -8.28 4.83
C GLY A 128 14.31 -8.14 6.32
N ILE A 129 13.08 -8.47 6.72
CA ILE A 129 12.70 -8.56 8.14
C ILE A 129 13.53 -9.65 8.83
N ALA A 130 13.58 -10.85 8.26
CA ALA A 130 14.33 -11.97 8.83
C ALA A 130 15.82 -11.64 8.96
N LEU A 131 16.41 -11.02 7.93
CA LEU A 131 17.79 -10.54 7.99
C LEU A 131 17.97 -9.48 9.10
N GLY A 132 17.04 -8.54 9.23
CA GLY A 132 17.04 -7.56 10.32
C GLY A 132 17.00 -8.21 11.71
N VAL A 133 16.20 -9.27 11.89
CA VAL A 133 16.13 -10.04 13.15
C VAL A 133 17.47 -10.71 13.47
N VAL A 134 18.11 -11.31 12.47
CA VAL A 134 19.44 -11.92 12.62
C VAL A 134 20.49 -10.87 12.97
N LEU A 135 20.50 -9.73 12.26
CA LEU A 135 21.44 -8.62 12.49
C LEU A 135 21.23 -7.97 13.87
N ALA A 136 20.00 -7.97 14.38
CA ALA A 136 19.67 -7.52 15.73
C ALA A 136 20.23 -8.45 16.83
N GLY A 137 20.81 -9.60 16.48
CA GLY A 137 21.39 -10.53 17.44
C GLY A 137 20.35 -11.28 18.26
N VAL A 138 19.09 -11.36 17.80
CA VAL A 138 18.05 -12.10 18.50
C VAL A 138 18.41 -13.58 18.51
N THR A 139 18.74 -14.09 19.70
CA THR A 139 18.95 -15.52 19.91
C THR A 139 17.58 -16.18 20.04
N LEU A 140 17.21 -16.97 19.02
CA LEU A 140 15.98 -17.73 19.03
C LEU A 140 16.24 -19.14 19.57
N PRO A 141 15.39 -19.65 20.48
CA PRO A 141 15.39 -21.07 20.82
C PRO A 141 15.30 -21.91 19.54
N TRP A 142 16.05 -23.01 19.48
CA TRP A 142 16.08 -23.85 18.28
C TRP A 142 14.68 -24.35 17.87
N GLN A 143 13.77 -24.51 18.83
CA GLN A 143 12.38 -24.88 18.59
C GLN A 143 11.64 -23.83 17.76
N MET A 144 11.89 -22.55 18.03
CA MET A 144 11.32 -21.44 17.26
C MET A 144 11.93 -21.41 15.85
N LEU A 145 13.25 -21.58 15.72
CA LEU A 145 13.91 -21.68 14.41
C LEU A 145 13.32 -22.84 13.59
N ALA A 146 13.11 -24.00 14.20
CA ALA A 146 12.49 -25.16 13.57
C ALA A 146 11.05 -24.86 13.13
N ALA A 147 10.25 -24.19 13.98
CA ALA A 147 8.89 -23.80 13.64
C ALA A 147 8.84 -22.82 12.45
N PHE A 148 9.69 -21.78 12.44
CA PHE A 148 9.80 -20.85 11.31
C PHE A 148 10.30 -21.54 10.04
N GLY A 149 11.30 -22.43 10.17
CA GLY A 149 11.80 -23.26 9.09
C GLY A 149 10.69 -24.14 8.49
N ALA A 150 9.86 -24.76 9.33
CA ALA A 150 8.74 -25.59 8.90
C ALA A 150 7.67 -24.77 8.15
N VAL A 151 7.29 -23.59 8.66
CA VAL A 151 6.34 -22.69 7.97
C VAL A 151 6.91 -22.25 6.62
N GLY A 152 8.20 -21.89 6.55
CA GLY A 152 8.88 -21.56 5.31
C GLY A 152 8.90 -22.73 4.32
N ALA A 153 9.21 -23.94 4.79
CA ALA A 153 9.19 -25.15 3.97
C ALA A 153 7.79 -25.45 3.42
N VAL A 154 6.74 -25.31 4.23
CA VAL A 154 5.34 -25.47 3.78
C VAL A 154 5.00 -24.45 2.68
N ALA A 155 5.43 -23.19 2.82
CA ALA A 155 5.21 -22.17 1.80
C ALA A 155 5.95 -22.51 0.48
N VAL A 156 7.19 -22.99 0.56
CA VAL A 156 7.95 -23.45 -0.61
C VAL A 156 7.29 -24.65 -1.27
N VAL A 157 6.89 -25.66 -0.51
CA VAL A 157 6.19 -26.84 -1.03
C VAL A 157 4.88 -26.43 -1.70
N ALA A 158 4.09 -25.54 -1.08
CA ALA A 158 2.88 -25.01 -1.68
C ALA A 158 3.15 -24.28 -3.01
N ALA A 159 4.20 -23.44 -3.06
CA ALA A 159 4.60 -22.77 -4.29
C ALA A 159 5.04 -23.75 -5.39
N LEU A 160 5.80 -24.79 -5.03
CA LEU A 160 6.22 -25.85 -5.96
C LEU A 160 5.03 -26.67 -6.46
N LEU A 161 4.06 -26.98 -5.59
CA LEU A 161 2.82 -27.67 -5.96
C LEU A 161 1.99 -26.82 -6.92
N VAL A 162 1.86 -25.51 -6.66
CA VAL A 162 1.20 -24.57 -7.57
C VAL A 162 1.95 -24.51 -8.90
N HIS A 163 3.27 -24.44 -8.89
CA HIS A 163 4.08 -24.43 -10.11
C HIS A 163 3.91 -25.70 -10.93
N ARG A 164 3.89 -26.87 -10.27
CA ARG A 164 3.69 -28.15 -10.94
C ARG A 164 2.27 -28.32 -11.49
N ARG A 165 1.25 -27.86 -10.77
CA ARG A 165 -0.18 -28.06 -11.14
C ARG A 165 -0.72 -27.00 -12.08
N ARG A 166 -0.17 -25.78 -12.01
CA ARG A 166 -0.60 -24.59 -12.74
C ARG A 166 0.64 -23.77 -13.13
N PRO A 167 1.51 -24.31 -13.99
CA PRO A 167 2.76 -23.65 -14.37
C PRO A 167 2.49 -22.25 -14.95
N ASP A 168 1.40 -22.09 -15.69
CA ASP A 168 0.85 -20.84 -16.20
C ASP A 168 0.66 -19.73 -15.14
N LEU A 169 0.48 -20.06 -13.86
CA LEU A 169 0.37 -19.07 -12.78
C LEU A 169 1.71 -18.50 -12.32
N LEU A 170 2.83 -19.20 -12.56
CA LEU A 170 4.16 -18.84 -12.05
C LEU A 170 5.24 -18.72 -13.14
N ALA A 171 5.03 -19.29 -14.33
CA ALA A 171 6.09 -19.63 -15.29
C ALA A 171 6.47 -18.53 -16.31
N ARG A 172 5.94 -17.30 -16.21
CA ARG A 172 6.24 -16.25 -17.21
C ARG A 172 7.13 -15.12 -16.72
N ARG A 173 7.62 -15.19 -15.48
CA ARG A 173 8.46 -14.13 -14.90
C ARG A 173 9.88 -14.61 -14.65
N PRO A 174 10.91 -13.96 -15.22
CA PRO A 174 12.30 -14.20 -14.81
C PRO A 174 12.48 -13.88 -13.33
N LEU A 175 13.38 -14.63 -12.68
CA LEU A 175 13.80 -14.31 -11.31
C LEU A 175 14.55 -12.97 -11.30
N PRO A 176 14.43 -12.18 -10.21
CA PRO A 176 15.21 -10.96 -10.08
C PRO A 176 16.70 -11.29 -10.06
N GLY A 177 17.50 -10.48 -10.78
CA GLY A 177 18.95 -10.60 -10.75
C GLY A 177 19.52 -10.32 -9.34
N PRO A 178 20.74 -10.79 -9.05
CA PRO A 178 21.34 -10.69 -7.72
C PRO A 178 21.47 -9.24 -7.22
N GLY A 179 21.79 -8.29 -8.11
CA GLY A 179 21.84 -6.86 -7.76
C GLY A 179 20.50 -6.27 -7.34
N VAL A 180 19.40 -6.72 -7.97
CA VAL A 180 18.04 -6.31 -7.61
C VAL A 180 17.63 -6.91 -6.27
N LEU A 181 18.02 -8.17 -6.01
CA LEU A 181 17.81 -8.82 -4.73
C LEU A 181 18.56 -8.10 -3.61
N ALA A 182 19.85 -7.82 -3.79
CA ALA A 182 20.65 -7.08 -2.81
C ALA A 182 20.06 -5.69 -2.53
N PHE A 183 19.71 -4.93 -3.58
CA PHE A 183 19.04 -3.64 -3.44
C PHE A 183 17.72 -3.75 -2.65
N GLY A 184 16.89 -4.75 -2.98
CA GLY A 184 15.63 -4.95 -2.30
C GLY A 184 15.76 -5.37 -0.83
N LEU A 185 16.76 -6.20 -0.51
CA LEU A 185 17.08 -6.57 0.87
C LEU A 185 17.60 -5.37 1.65
N THR A 186 18.51 -4.59 1.09
CA THR A 186 19.03 -3.36 1.73
C THR A 186 17.91 -2.39 2.04
N ILE A 187 17.01 -2.11 1.08
CA ILE A 187 15.83 -1.26 1.34
C ILE A 187 14.96 -1.84 2.46
N SER A 188 14.77 -3.15 2.49
CA SER A 188 13.92 -3.80 3.46
C SER A 188 14.50 -3.71 4.88
N VAL A 189 15.82 -3.82 5.03
CA VAL A 189 16.53 -3.60 6.30
C VAL A 189 16.47 -2.12 6.71
N LEU A 190 16.75 -1.20 5.79
CA LEU A 190 16.63 0.24 6.06
C LEU A 190 15.21 0.65 6.49
N TYR A 191 14.19 0.00 5.91
CA TYR A 191 12.82 0.19 6.35
C TYR A 191 12.61 -0.27 7.81
N GLN A 192 13.21 -1.40 8.23
CA GLN A 192 13.14 -1.84 9.63
C GLN A 192 13.77 -0.82 10.58
N VAL A 193 14.87 -0.17 10.17
CA VAL A 193 15.47 0.94 10.94
C VAL A 193 14.48 2.10 11.10
N GLY A 194 13.75 2.44 10.03
CA GLY A 194 12.67 3.43 10.10
C GLY A 194 11.54 3.04 11.06
N VAL A 195 11.15 1.76 11.09
CA VAL A 195 10.17 1.23 12.05
C VAL A 195 10.68 1.34 13.49
N ALA A 196 11.92 0.92 13.75
CA ALA A 196 12.54 1.06 15.06
C ALA A 196 12.63 2.54 15.50
N GLY A 197 12.94 3.45 14.57
CA GLY A 197 12.94 4.90 14.81
C GLY A 197 11.55 5.45 15.18
N LEU A 198 10.49 4.97 14.52
CA LEU A 198 9.11 5.31 14.88
C LEU A 198 8.73 4.79 16.28
N ILE A 199 9.09 3.56 16.62
CA ILE A 199 8.83 2.98 17.95
C ILE A 199 9.58 3.78 19.01
N LEU A 200 10.87 4.06 18.80
CA LEU A 200 11.69 4.85 19.72
C LEU A 200 11.11 6.25 19.91
N GLY A 201 10.78 6.95 18.81
CA GLY A 201 10.14 8.25 18.85
C GLY A 201 8.81 8.23 19.60
N SER A 202 8.05 7.14 19.50
CA SER A 202 6.80 6.97 20.24
C SER A 202 7.02 6.74 21.74
N VAL A 203 8.02 5.95 22.12
CA VAL A 203 8.40 5.72 23.54
C VAL A 203 8.90 7.01 24.20
N VAL A 204 9.78 7.74 23.52
CA VAL A 204 10.26 9.06 24.00
C VAL A 204 9.13 10.07 24.00
N GLY A 205 8.24 10.03 23.01
CA GLY A 205 7.10 10.91 22.87
C GLY A 205 6.08 10.78 24.01
N VAL A 206 6.00 9.63 24.68
CA VAL A 206 5.16 9.44 25.89
C VAL A 206 5.91 9.67 27.20
N GLY A 207 7.12 10.25 27.14
CA GLY A 207 7.94 10.59 28.32
C GLY A 207 8.70 9.42 28.94
N SER A 208 8.93 8.34 28.18
CA SER A 208 9.71 7.18 28.64
C SER A 208 11.04 7.02 27.90
N GLY A 209 11.97 6.27 28.49
CA GLY A 209 13.25 5.92 27.89
C GLY A 209 13.40 4.42 27.72
N VAL A 210 14.17 4.01 26.71
CA VAL A 210 14.53 2.61 26.49
C VAL A 210 15.91 2.55 25.83
N SER A 211 16.70 1.54 26.14
CA SER A 211 17.98 1.32 25.45
C SER A 211 17.70 0.99 23.97
N LEU A 212 18.46 1.60 23.06
CA LEU A 212 18.27 1.36 21.62
C LEU A 212 18.46 -0.12 21.27
N LEU A 213 19.47 -0.75 21.86
CA LEU A 213 19.74 -2.18 21.64
C LEU A 213 18.61 -3.07 22.18
N GLY A 214 18.07 -2.74 23.36
CA GLY A 214 16.91 -3.45 23.92
C GLY A 214 15.68 -3.30 23.04
N LEU A 215 15.39 -2.09 22.58
CA LEU A 215 14.27 -1.82 21.67
C LEU A 215 14.41 -2.57 20.35
N VAL A 216 15.60 -2.57 19.74
CA VAL A 216 15.87 -3.32 18.49
C VAL A 216 15.68 -4.82 18.71
N THR A 217 16.15 -5.36 19.84
CA THR A 217 15.99 -6.77 20.20
C THR A 217 14.53 -7.16 20.39
N VAL A 218 13.78 -6.37 21.17
CA VAL A 218 12.36 -6.59 21.41
C VAL A 218 11.53 -6.43 20.14
N PHE A 219 11.83 -5.41 19.33
CA PHE A 219 11.19 -5.21 18.04
C PHE A 219 11.42 -6.41 17.12
N ALA A 220 12.66 -6.87 16.99
CA ALA A 220 12.99 -8.03 16.20
C ALA A 220 12.28 -9.30 16.72
N ALA A 221 12.20 -9.50 18.03
CA ALA A 221 11.46 -10.62 18.64
C ALA A 221 9.93 -10.50 18.42
N SER A 222 9.36 -9.30 18.44
CA SER A 222 7.92 -9.11 18.22
C SER A 222 7.52 -9.36 16.76
N GLN A 223 8.44 -9.30 15.80
CA GLN A 223 8.18 -9.69 14.40
C GLN A 223 7.73 -11.14 14.28
N LEU A 224 8.13 -12.01 15.21
CA LEU A 224 7.73 -13.41 15.25
C LEU A 224 6.23 -13.59 15.48
N ALA A 225 5.63 -12.70 16.28
CA ALA A 225 4.19 -12.69 16.51
C ALA A 225 3.41 -12.27 15.26
N SER A 226 4.05 -11.64 14.26
CA SER A 226 3.41 -11.27 12.98
C SER A 226 3.02 -12.48 12.11
N ILE A 227 3.44 -13.70 12.46
CA ILE A 227 3.00 -14.91 11.76
C ILE A 227 1.52 -15.21 12.02
N ILE A 228 1.00 -14.78 13.17
CA ILE A 228 -0.40 -14.98 13.51
C ILE A 228 -1.25 -14.02 12.65
N PRO A 229 -2.27 -14.52 11.92
CA PRO A 229 -3.12 -13.69 11.07
C PRO A 229 -3.76 -12.53 11.85
N ARG A 230 -3.70 -11.33 11.27
CA ARG A 230 -4.18 -10.06 11.86
C ARG A 230 -5.70 -9.90 11.70
N PHE A 231 -6.39 -9.49 12.75
CA PHE A 231 -7.79 -9.02 12.68
C PHE A 231 -7.87 -7.59 13.22
N GLY A 232 -8.17 -6.62 12.33
CA GLY A 232 -8.57 -5.24 12.64
C GLY A 232 -7.94 -4.55 13.85
N GLY A 233 -6.80 -3.87 13.67
CA GLY A 233 -6.19 -2.97 14.68
C GLY A 233 -5.56 -3.65 15.92
N ALA A 234 -6.04 -4.83 16.31
CA ALA A 234 -5.42 -5.68 17.32
C ALA A 234 -4.40 -6.62 16.66
N ASP A 235 -3.14 -6.20 16.69
CA ASP A 235 -2.04 -6.95 16.07
C ASP A 235 -1.24 -7.70 17.16
N PRO A 236 -1.12 -9.05 17.08
CA PRO A 236 -0.25 -9.82 17.97
C PRO A 236 1.18 -9.29 18.03
N HIS A 237 1.67 -8.71 16.92
CA HIS A 237 2.95 -8.01 16.88
C HIS A 237 2.99 -6.82 17.84
N ASN A 238 1.98 -5.95 17.79
CA ASN A 238 1.88 -4.77 18.64
C ASN A 238 1.72 -5.15 20.11
N ALA A 239 0.96 -6.21 20.40
CA ALA A 239 0.83 -6.74 21.76
C ALA A 239 2.16 -7.28 22.28
N ALA A 240 2.87 -8.10 21.49
CA ALA A 240 4.19 -8.60 21.84
C ALA A 240 5.20 -7.46 22.03
N LEU A 241 5.13 -6.42 21.21
CA LEU A 241 5.98 -5.24 21.34
C LEU A 241 5.69 -4.45 22.61
N ALA A 242 4.41 -4.26 22.99
CA ALA A 242 4.02 -3.62 24.26
C ALA A 242 4.54 -4.41 25.47
N VAL A 243 4.36 -5.73 25.46
CA VAL A 243 4.89 -6.64 26.51
C VAL A 243 6.41 -6.55 26.58
N GLY A 244 7.07 -6.58 25.43
CA GLY A 244 8.52 -6.48 25.36
C GLY A 244 9.06 -5.14 25.87
N LEU A 245 8.41 -4.01 25.54
CA LEU A 245 8.77 -2.70 26.12
C LEU A 245 8.59 -2.70 27.64
N ALA A 246 7.49 -3.28 28.14
CA ALA A 246 7.29 -3.43 29.58
C ALA A 246 8.39 -4.28 30.24
N SER A 247 8.83 -5.35 29.58
CA SER A 247 9.96 -6.18 30.06
C SER A 247 11.30 -5.45 30.10
N LEU A 248 11.47 -4.38 29.31
CA LEU A 248 12.64 -3.48 29.35
C LEU A 248 12.53 -2.37 30.41
N GLY A 249 11.48 -2.39 31.24
CA GLY A 249 11.26 -1.42 32.31
C GLY A 249 10.43 -0.19 31.92
N VAL A 250 9.87 -0.14 30.71
CA VAL A 250 8.92 0.93 30.33
C VAL A 250 7.60 0.71 31.09
N PRO A 251 7.04 1.72 31.78
CA PRO A 251 5.74 1.57 32.44
C PRO A 251 4.66 1.07 31.48
N TRP A 252 3.78 0.16 31.92
CA TRP A 252 2.74 -0.44 31.06
C TRP A 252 1.88 0.60 30.34
N THR A 253 1.51 1.67 31.03
CA THR A 253 0.75 2.78 30.46
C THR A 253 1.51 3.47 29.33
N ALA A 254 2.81 3.70 29.50
CA ALA A 254 3.68 4.28 28.48
C ALA A 254 3.93 3.31 27.32
N ALA A 255 4.14 2.02 27.58
CA ALA A 255 4.29 1.01 26.53
C ALA A 255 3.02 0.93 25.65
N LEU A 256 1.83 0.85 26.27
CA LEU A 256 0.56 0.86 25.54
C LEU A 256 0.33 2.18 24.80
N GLY A 257 0.68 3.32 25.41
CA GLY A 257 0.62 4.63 24.77
C GLY A 257 1.51 4.72 23.53
N ALA A 258 2.78 4.30 23.63
CA ALA A 258 3.73 4.29 22.52
C ALA A 258 3.23 3.40 21.38
N ILE A 259 2.69 2.21 21.67
CA ILE A 259 2.17 1.31 20.64
C ILE A 259 0.87 1.81 20.02
N SER A 260 0.03 2.49 20.79
CA SER A 260 -1.13 3.18 20.25
C SER A 260 -0.70 4.27 19.26
N LEU A 261 0.37 5.02 19.56
CA LEU A 261 0.94 5.98 18.61
C LEU A 261 1.46 5.29 17.36
N VAL A 262 2.26 4.23 17.48
CA VAL A 262 2.76 3.43 16.34
C VAL A 262 1.61 2.93 15.45
N ALA A 263 0.42 2.65 16.00
CA ALA A 263 -0.75 2.25 15.23
C ALA A 263 -1.48 3.43 14.56
N VAL A 264 -1.55 4.59 15.22
CA VAL A 264 -2.35 5.74 14.79
C VAL A 264 -1.57 6.67 13.85
N VAL A 265 -0.33 7.03 14.17
CA VAL A 265 0.40 8.04 13.39
C VAL A 265 0.69 7.65 11.93
N PRO A 266 0.80 6.36 11.55
CA PRO A 266 0.86 5.96 10.14
C PRO A 266 -0.33 6.39 9.29
N TRP A 267 -1.50 6.68 9.88
CA TRP A 267 -2.64 7.20 9.16
C TRP A 267 -2.37 8.57 8.54
N ILE A 268 -1.52 9.39 9.16
CA ILE A 268 -1.19 10.74 8.66
C ILE A 268 -0.59 10.68 7.25
N PRO A 269 0.57 10.02 7.03
CA PRO A 269 1.13 9.90 5.69
C PRO A 269 0.25 9.06 4.75
N ALA A 270 -0.51 8.07 5.26
CA ALA A 270 -1.43 7.30 4.41
C ALA A 270 -2.56 8.14 3.81
N LEU A 271 -3.18 9.00 4.62
CA LEU A 271 -4.20 9.94 4.16
C LEU A 271 -3.59 11.00 3.25
N LEU A 272 -2.41 11.52 3.59
CA LEU A 272 -1.71 12.52 2.79
C LEU A 272 -1.35 11.99 1.39
N PHE A 273 -0.65 10.86 1.31
CA PHE A 273 -0.15 10.33 0.04
C PHE A 273 -1.19 9.46 -0.68
N GLY A 274 -1.82 8.52 0.02
CA GLY A 274 -2.83 7.63 -0.56
C GLY A 274 -4.14 8.38 -0.84
N GLY A 275 -4.67 9.08 0.17
CA GLY A 275 -5.88 9.88 0.04
C GLY A 275 -5.70 11.02 -0.96
N GLY A 276 -4.55 11.72 -0.90
CA GLY A 276 -4.16 12.71 -1.90
C GLY A 276 -4.09 12.14 -3.32
N SER A 277 -3.54 10.94 -3.52
CA SER A 277 -3.52 10.31 -4.86
C SER A 277 -4.92 10.00 -5.37
N PHE A 278 -5.83 9.50 -4.52
CA PHE A 278 -7.22 9.26 -4.88
C PHE A 278 -7.96 10.55 -5.25
N ALA A 279 -7.81 11.59 -4.42
CA ALA A 279 -8.41 12.90 -4.68
C ALA A 279 -7.90 13.48 -6.02
N ALA A 280 -6.58 13.46 -6.25
CA ALA A 280 -6.00 13.95 -7.49
C ALA A 280 -6.52 13.18 -8.73
N ARG A 281 -6.69 11.86 -8.64
CA ARG A 281 -7.29 11.07 -9.73
C ARG A 281 -8.75 11.43 -9.97
N ARG A 282 -9.52 11.64 -8.89
CA ARG A 282 -10.93 12.03 -8.99
C ARG A 282 -11.08 13.39 -9.66
N VAL A 283 -10.27 14.37 -9.25
CA VAL A 283 -10.25 15.71 -9.85
C VAL A 283 -9.84 15.62 -11.32
N ALA A 284 -8.78 14.90 -11.66
CA ALA A 284 -8.36 14.72 -13.05
C ALA A 284 -9.47 14.09 -13.91
N ALA A 285 -10.17 13.06 -13.41
CA ALA A 285 -11.28 12.44 -14.12
C ALA A 285 -12.46 13.40 -14.33
N LEU A 286 -12.77 14.26 -13.36
CA LEU A 286 -13.82 15.28 -13.48
C LEU A 286 -13.45 16.34 -14.53
N VAL A 287 -12.19 16.78 -14.56
CA VAL A 287 -11.68 17.74 -15.55
C VAL A 287 -11.75 17.17 -16.97
N VAL A 288 -11.43 15.88 -17.18
CA VAL A 288 -11.57 15.24 -18.50
C VAL A 288 -13.03 15.06 -18.90
N ALA A 289 -13.92 14.75 -17.96
CA ALA A 289 -15.34 14.57 -18.25
C ALA A 289 -16.08 15.88 -18.58
N HIS A 290 -15.56 17.03 -18.13
CA HIS A 290 -16.11 18.36 -18.41
C HIS A 290 -15.04 19.23 -19.08
N PRO A 291 -14.70 18.94 -20.36
CA PRO A 291 -13.72 19.75 -21.07
C PRO A 291 -14.18 21.21 -21.10
N HIS A 292 -13.25 22.13 -20.79
CA HIS A 292 -13.53 23.56 -20.75
C HIS A 292 -14.23 23.99 -22.06
N PRO A 293 -15.27 24.86 -22.00
CA PRO A 293 -16.04 25.25 -23.19
C PRO A 293 -15.17 25.83 -24.32
N LEU A 294 -14.03 26.43 -23.96
CA LEU A 294 -13.04 26.93 -24.92
C LEU A 294 -12.29 25.81 -25.66
N THR A 295 -12.00 24.68 -25.00
CA THR A 295 -11.38 23.51 -25.65
C THR A 295 -12.36 22.85 -26.61
N ALA A 296 -13.63 22.72 -26.20
CA ALA A 296 -14.70 22.23 -27.06
C ALA A 296 -14.98 23.17 -28.25
N ALA A 297 -14.91 24.49 -28.06
CA ALA A 297 -15.04 25.46 -29.15
C ALA A 297 -13.85 25.41 -30.12
N ARG A 298 -12.63 25.21 -29.60
CA ARG A 298 -11.42 25.08 -30.41
C ARG A 298 -11.38 23.77 -31.21
N GLU A 299 -11.83 22.66 -30.64
CA GLU A 299 -12.02 21.40 -31.39
C GLU A 299 -13.09 21.52 -32.47
N ARG A 300 -14.22 22.20 -32.19
CA ARG A 300 -15.27 22.49 -33.20
C ARG A 300 -14.76 23.39 -34.33
N LEU A 301 -13.88 24.35 -34.02
CA LEU A 301 -13.23 25.19 -35.04
C LEU A 301 -12.18 24.40 -35.83
N ALA A 302 -11.39 23.55 -35.17
CA ALA A 302 -10.39 22.71 -35.84
C ALA A 302 -11.04 21.67 -36.77
N THR A 303 -12.15 21.04 -36.36
CA THR A 303 -12.93 20.14 -37.23
C THR A 303 -13.61 20.88 -38.39
N ARG A 304 -13.98 22.15 -38.23
CA ARG A 304 -14.49 22.99 -39.33
C ARG A 304 -13.42 23.39 -40.35
N HIS A 305 -12.15 23.47 -39.96
CA HIS A 305 -11.05 23.84 -40.86
C HIS A 305 -10.27 22.66 -41.44
N LEU A 306 -10.50 21.43 -40.95
CA LEU A 306 -9.89 20.20 -41.46
C LEU A 306 -10.78 19.41 -42.43
N ILE A 307 -11.90 19.97 -42.90
CA ILE A 307 -12.56 19.49 -44.13
C ILE A 307 -11.99 20.30 -45.30
N PRO A 308 -10.93 19.84 -45.99
CA PRO A 308 -10.61 20.39 -47.30
C PRO A 308 -11.82 20.14 -48.22
N ARG A 309 -12.35 21.21 -48.82
CA ARG A 309 -13.44 21.22 -49.81
C ARG A 309 -13.22 20.31 -51.05
N ARG A 310 -12.15 19.51 -51.10
CA ARG A 310 -11.77 18.69 -52.25
C ARG A 310 -12.18 17.22 -52.18
N TRP A 311 -12.78 16.74 -51.09
CA TRP A 311 -13.27 15.36 -50.98
C TRP A 311 -14.75 15.33 -50.58
N ALA A 312 -15.59 15.86 -51.47
CA ALA A 312 -16.99 15.42 -51.53
C ALA A 312 -17.03 14.20 -52.48
N PRO A 313 -17.57 13.03 -52.07
CA PRO A 313 -17.78 11.93 -52.98
C PRO A 313 -18.78 12.32 -54.10
N PRO A 314 -18.55 11.92 -55.36
CA PRO A 314 -19.34 12.35 -56.52
C PRO A 314 -20.70 11.63 -56.64
N ALA A 315 -21.46 11.52 -55.54
CA ALA A 315 -22.73 10.80 -55.51
C ALA A 315 -23.96 11.69 -55.20
N LEU A 316 -23.80 13.01 -55.19
CA LEU A 316 -24.89 13.96 -54.85
C LEU A 316 -25.00 15.12 -55.86
N ALA A 317 -24.59 14.88 -57.10
CA ALA A 317 -24.68 15.84 -58.21
C ALA A 317 -25.64 15.38 -59.34
N ALA A 318 -26.59 14.49 -59.03
CA ALA A 318 -27.46 13.87 -60.03
C ALA A 318 -28.89 14.44 -60.13
N ASP A 319 -29.30 15.42 -59.31
CA ASP A 319 -30.70 15.87 -59.26
C ASP A 319 -30.92 17.35 -59.65
N LEU A 320 -30.14 17.88 -60.58
CA LEU A 320 -30.45 19.18 -61.20
C LEU A 320 -30.42 19.06 -62.72
N GLU A 321 -31.43 18.38 -63.26
CA GLU A 321 -31.78 18.54 -64.67
C GLU A 321 -32.51 19.88 -64.88
N PRO A 322 -32.14 20.68 -65.90
CA PRO A 322 -32.90 21.85 -66.31
C PRO A 322 -34.10 21.45 -67.17
N GLU A 323 -35.25 22.02 -66.84
CA GLU A 323 -36.51 21.99 -67.58
C GLU A 323 -36.32 22.43 -69.05
N PRO A 324 -36.75 21.65 -70.06
CA PRO A 324 -36.59 22.04 -71.46
C PRO A 324 -37.63 23.10 -71.86
N ALA A 325 -37.13 24.21 -72.39
CA ALA A 325 -37.93 25.25 -73.03
C ALA A 325 -38.68 24.68 -74.25
N ALA A 326 -40.00 24.80 -74.21
CA ALA A 326 -40.87 24.50 -75.34
C ALA A 326 -40.66 25.51 -76.48
N LEU A 327 -40.22 25.00 -77.63
CA LEU A 327 -40.39 25.67 -78.93
C LEU A 327 -41.82 25.41 -79.41
N GLN A 328 -42.56 26.50 -79.69
CA GLN A 328 -43.74 26.50 -80.54
C GLN A 328 -43.39 27.11 -81.91
N PRO A 329 -44.10 26.73 -82.99
CA PRO A 329 -43.64 26.78 -84.38
C PRO A 329 -43.50 28.18 -84.99
#